data_AF-V6LBJ6-F1
#
_entry.id   AF-V6LBJ6-F1
#
_cell.length_a   1.000
_cell.length_b   1.000
_cell.length_c   1.000
_cell.angle_alpha   90.00
_cell.angle_beta   90.00
_cell.angle_gamma   90.00
#
_symmetry.space_group_name_H-M   'P 1'
#
loop_
_entity.id
_entity.type
_entity.pdbx_description
1 polymer ?
#
loop_
_entity_poly.entity_id
_entity_poly.type
_entity_poly.pdbx_seq_one_letter_code
_entity_poly.pdbx_strand_id
1 'polypeptide(L)'
;MLALILQDTLSCLQEVYIATNGDQWITNLNWTTTTDYCDFYGVTCEDNKIQIKRFELVMNNLNGVLPDCLQDVDIYEYYLPGNNILGPLPNVSDYTQRLDLRINNISSLPKNWCHTTRNGIYISQNSNLNGKTVDSCVFNTFSVDFEALNITSSGQVEFNGVGFIVSGNHLENLEVNFTNIEKCQVLRALNSGVKSINIINLSIAEKMTELKIGNTKIQITGKYPVWALSIDVSNAIDERVFNFKNLHKNITMYAAKNSKKCGMVPSVQEYEAYIKTNKNILLDLSENNFFCRNDAEHIFDCQFAVIKSGKRKNNSTVELSFELENEVSIEIIFSDIKVAANINGEVQVFEINTAVQNNNSYTLEISISDTVSFTKLHENFAILYDNIQISTGDLTLPQQISDALNIKSDKKFTEISHSFWQFKKQPKAFTFGITAMSHCPDYSTFIRYSVIPFQKQYPEIFKHFSYQYIAMSSPYYNEYLNATSMHGQVEVFDDSVLLCANQVLDDQIYLTFTECFVTNSYHIQDCMDLVLSGSEKNEILMCTSDESYKLINEQFDLNDKILNSRNCPTMYIGLNDFSQFDVSQNSLPKPFEIRDFICDFISKNVKDKVPECE
;
A
#
# COMPACT_ATOMS: atom_id res chain seq x y z
N MET A 1 -20.55 -50.44 13.27
CA MET A 1 -20.72 -48.99 13.08
C MET A 1 -19.37 -48.29 13.09
N LEU A 2 -18.62 -48.28 14.20
CA LEU A 2 -17.30 -47.61 14.26
C LEU A 2 -16.26 -48.16 13.25
N ALA A 3 -16.15 -49.48 13.12
CA ALA A 3 -15.28 -50.10 12.10
C ALA A 3 -15.70 -49.79 10.65
N LEU A 4 -16.98 -49.50 10.41
CA LEU A 4 -17.47 -49.13 9.08
C LEU A 4 -17.04 -47.70 8.75
N ILE A 5 -17.21 -46.77 9.69
CA ILE A 5 -16.78 -45.36 9.54
C ILE A 5 -15.28 -45.28 9.25
N LEU A 6 -14.44 -46.01 9.99
CA LEU A 6 -12.99 -46.04 9.74
C LEU A 6 -12.65 -46.57 8.33
N GLN A 7 -13.39 -47.57 7.85
CA GLN A 7 -13.20 -48.14 6.52
C GLN A 7 -13.66 -47.17 5.42
N ASP A 8 -14.77 -46.47 5.62
CA ASP A 8 -15.30 -45.48 4.68
C ASP A 8 -14.34 -44.27 4.57
N THR A 9 -13.83 -43.77 5.69
CA THR A 9 -12.79 -42.72 5.73
C THR A 9 -11.53 -43.16 4.98
N LEU A 10 -11.01 -44.36 5.26
CA LEU A 10 -9.84 -44.90 4.57
C LEU A 10 -10.07 -44.98 3.06
N SER A 11 -11.23 -45.50 2.65
CA SER A 11 -11.57 -45.67 1.23
C SER A 11 -11.67 -44.32 0.52
N CYS A 12 -12.28 -43.32 1.16
CA CYS A 12 -12.38 -41.98 0.60
C CYS A 12 -11.01 -41.31 0.46
N LEU A 13 -10.12 -41.42 1.45
CA LEU A 13 -8.76 -40.89 1.34
C LEU A 13 -7.98 -41.59 0.21
N GLN A 14 -8.12 -42.90 0.05
CA GLN A 14 -7.52 -43.61 -1.10
C GLN A 14 -8.08 -43.11 -2.45
N GLU A 15 -9.35 -42.71 -2.50
CA GLU A 15 -9.93 -42.06 -3.68
C GLU A 15 -9.30 -40.69 -3.93
N VAL A 16 -9.07 -39.87 -2.89
CA VAL A 16 -8.33 -38.60 -3.01
C VAL A 16 -6.94 -38.83 -3.62
N TYR A 17 -6.22 -39.84 -3.13
CA TYR A 17 -4.90 -40.23 -3.66
C TYR A 17 -4.96 -40.53 -5.16
N ILE A 18 -5.90 -41.37 -5.58
CA ILE A 18 -6.05 -41.75 -6.99
C ILE A 18 -6.48 -40.55 -7.85
N ALA A 19 -7.51 -39.82 -7.41
CA ALA A 19 -8.15 -38.74 -8.16
C ALA A 19 -7.24 -37.52 -8.38
N THR A 20 -6.21 -37.35 -7.54
CA THR A 20 -5.25 -36.24 -7.64
C THR A 20 -3.84 -36.70 -7.97
N ASN A 21 -3.70 -37.89 -8.58
CA ASN A 21 -2.46 -38.44 -9.11
C ASN A 21 -1.36 -38.64 -8.05
N GLY A 22 -1.71 -39.35 -6.98
CA GLY A 22 -0.91 -39.61 -5.77
C GLY A 22 0.51 -40.13 -6.01
N ASP A 23 0.71 -40.88 -7.09
CA ASP A 23 2.04 -41.39 -7.48
C ASP A 23 2.99 -40.27 -7.93
N GLN A 24 2.47 -39.08 -8.25
CA GLN A 24 3.24 -37.90 -8.69
C GLN A 24 3.28 -36.78 -7.64
N TRP A 25 2.74 -37.02 -6.44
CA TRP A 25 2.89 -36.07 -5.34
C TRP A 25 4.35 -35.98 -4.92
N ILE A 26 4.75 -34.81 -4.39
CA ILE A 26 6.12 -34.61 -3.91
C ILE A 26 6.41 -35.52 -2.70
N THR A 27 5.44 -35.61 -1.79
CA THR A 27 5.47 -36.50 -0.63
C THR A 27 4.15 -37.23 -0.48
N ASN A 28 4.19 -38.56 -0.52
CA ASN A 28 3.03 -39.44 -0.38
C ASN A 28 3.29 -40.59 0.62
N LEU A 29 4.16 -40.35 1.60
CA LEU A 29 4.55 -41.34 2.59
C LEU A 29 3.32 -41.96 3.28
N ASN A 30 3.31 -43.29 3.37
CA ASN A 30 2.30 -44.12 4.03
C ASN A 30 0.94 -44.28 3.33
N TRP A 31 0.65 -43.54 2.27
CA TRP A 31 -0.66 -43.55 1.60
C TRP A 31 -1.06 -44.89 0.96
N THR A 32 -0.08 -45.73 0.59
CA THR A 32 -0.29 -47.04 -0.05
C THR A 32 0.26 -48.21 0.75
N THR A 33 0.90 -47.96 1.90
CA THR A 33 1.65 -48.98 2.66
C THR A 33 1.05 -49.30 4.03
N THR A 34 0.11 -48.51 4.51
CA THR A 34 -0.63 -48.73 5.77
C THR A 34 -2.12 -48.46 5.55
N THR A 35 -2.95 -49.00 6.45
CA THR A 35 -4.40 -48.79 6.48
C THR A 35 -4.84 -47.86 7.61
N ASP A 36 -3.94 -47.49 8.54
CA ASP A 36 -4.23 -46.45 9.53
C ASP A 36 -3.96 -45.09 8.87
N TYR A 37 -5.03 -44.41 8.45
CA TYR A 37 -4.91 -43.11 7.79
C TYR A 37 -4.31 -42.04 8.70
N CYS A 38 -4.28 -42.23 10.02
CA CYS A 38 -3.59 -41.32 10.92
C CYS A 38 -2.06 -41.36 10.76
N ASP A 39 -1.52 -42.37 10.07
CA ASP A 39 -0.10 -42.48 9.73
C ASP A 39 0.22 -41.87 8.35
N PHE A 40 -0.79 -41.45 7.57
CA PHE A 40 -0.58 -40.86 6.25
C PHE A 40 0.11 -39.50 6.36
N TYR A 41 1.06 -39.24 5.46
CA TYR A 41 1.65 -37.91 5.37
C TYR A 41 0.56 -36.86 5.13
N GLY A 42 0.56 -35.81 5.95
CA GLY A 42 -0.42 -34.72 5.88
C GLY A 42 -1.73 -34.98 6.62
N VAL A 43 -1.94 -36.15 7.25
CA VAL A 43 -3.14 -36.42 8.05
C VAL A 43 -2.79 -36.31 9.53
N THR A 44 -3.54 -35.48 10.26
CA THR A 44 -3.50 -35.42 11.73
C THR A 44 -4.88 -35.77 12.26
N CYS A 45 -5.01 -36.90 12.95
CA CYS A 45 -6.26 -37.32 13.58
C CYS A 45 -6.49 -36.66 14.95
N GLU A 46 -7.75 -36.57 15.36
CA GLU A 46 -8.12 -36.37 16.76
C GLU A 46 -7.83 -37.63 17.60
N ASP A 47 -7.85 -37.49 18.93
CA ASP A 47 -7.58 -38.60 19.87
C ASP A 47 -8.51 -39.81 19.65
N ASN A 48 -9.73 -39.57 19.15
CA ASN A 48 -10.72 -40.61 18.86
C ASN A 48 -10.42 -41.41 17.58
N LYS A 49 -9.41 -40.99 16.80
CA LYS A 49 -9.03 -41.50 15.47
C LYS A 49 -10.10 -41.47 14.39
N ILE A 50 -11.38 -41.23 14.70
CA ILE A 50 -12.48 -41.19 13.73
C ILE A 50 -12.46 -39.88 12.96
N GLN A 51 -12.19 -38.78 13.65
CA GLN A 51 -12.18 -37.44 13.08
C GLN A 51 -10.75 -37.03 12.73
N ILE A 52 -10.61 -36.34 11.61
CA ILE A 52 -9.34 -35.78 11.17
C ILE A 52 -9.31 -34.31 11.58
N LYS A 53 -8.38 -33.96 12.46
CA LYS A 53 -8.16 -32.58 12.89
C LYS A 53 -7.60 -31.72 11.77
N ARG A 54 -6.67 -32.26 10.98
CA ARG A 54 -6.03 -31.52 9.89
C ARG A 54 -5.66 -32.42 8.72
N PHE A 55 -6.00 -31.98 7.53
CA PHE A 55 -5.59 -32.57 6.26
C PHE A 55 -4.73 -31.56 5.48
N GLU A 56 -3.41 -31.72 5.54
CA GLU A 56 -2.39 -30.76 5.14
C GLU A 56 -1.43 -31.33 4.08
N LEU A 57 -1.57 -30.87 2.83
CA LEU A 57 -0.75 -31.30 1.68
C LEU A 57 -0.30 -30.09 0.86
N VAL A 58 0.28 -29.10 1.54
CA VAL A 58 0.75 -27.83 0.96
C VAL A 58 1.80 -28.08 -0.11
N MET A 59 1.67 -27.42 -1.26
CA MET A 59 2.68 -27.44 -2.34
C MET A 59 3.13 -28.86 -2.72
N ASN A 60 2.21 -29.83 -2.69
CA ASN A 60 2.53 -31.25 -2.79
C ASN A 60 2.23 -31.84 -4.17
N ASN A 61 1.92 -31.00 -5.16
CA ASN A 61 1.60 -31.38 -6.53
C ASN A 61 0.34 -32.26 -6.67
N LEU A 62 -0.68 -32.03 -5.84
CA LEU A 62 -2.00 -32.66 -6.03
C LEU A 62 -2.59 -32.14 -7.34
N ASN A 63 -2.73 -33.02 -8.34
CA ASN A 63 -3.18 -32.66 -9.68
C ASN A 63 -4.41 -33.49 -10.08
N GLY A 64 -5.59 -32.87 -9.99
CA GLY A 64 -6.86 -33.53 -10.28
C GLY A 64 -8.02 -32.93 -9.49
N VAL A 65 -9.12 -33.67 -9.36
CA VAL A 65 -10.36 -33.21 -8.72
C VAL A 65 -10.52 -33.90 -7.36
N LEU A 66 -11.03 -33.17 -6.36
CA LEU A 66 -11.36 -33.76 -5.06
C LEU A 66 -12.67 -34.57 -5.15
N PRO A 67 -12.73 -35.81 -4.63
CA PRO A 67 -13.89 -36.70 -4.76
C PRO A 67 -15.06 -36.32 -3.84
N ASP A 68 -16.28 -36.65 -4.26
CA ASP A 68 -17.53 -36.34 -3.53
C ASP A 68 -17.65 -37.05 -2.17
N CYS A 69 -16.94 -38.16 -1.98
CA CYS A 69 -16.93 -38.90 -0.72
C CYS A 69 -16.44 -38.06 0.49
N LEU A 70 -15.73 -36.94 0.24
CA LEU A 70 -15.26 -36.02 1.29
C LEU A 70 -16.40 -35.38 2.09
N GLN A 71 -17.62 -35.38 1.57
CA GLN A 71 -18.79 -34.92 2.33
C GLN A 71 -19.08 -35.81 3.56
N ASP A 72 -18.66 -37.08 3.51
CA ASP A 72 -18.93 -38.10 4.53
C ASP A 72 -17.73 -38.30 5.48
N VAL A 73 -16.63 -37.57 5.26
CA VAL A 73 -15.42 -37.63 6.11
C VAL A 73 -15.33 -36.39 6.99
N ASP A 74 -15.26 -36.62 8.31
CA ASP A 74 -15.12 -35.55 9.30
C ASP A 74 -13.70 -35.02 9.36
N ILE A 75 -13.39 -34.07 8.46
CA ILE A 75 -12.14 -33.30 8.43
C ILE A 75 -12.41 -31.89 8.94
N TYR A 76 -11.75 -31.48 10.03
CA TYR A 76 -11.92 -30.16 10.66
C TYR A 76 -11.26 -29.03 9.85
N GLU A 77 -10.01 -29.21 9.42
CA GLU A 77 -9.25 -28.25 8.61
C GLU A 77 -8.67 -28.90 7.36
N TYR A 78 -8.99 -28.35 6.18
CA TYR A 78 -8.26 -28.63 4.95
C TYR A 78 -7.20 -27.53 4.73
N TYR A 79 -5.96 -27.93 4.52
CA TYR A 79 -4.83 -27.05 4.23
C TYR A 79 -4.06 -27.54 3.00
N LEU A 80 -4.57 -27.17 1.82
CA LEU A 80 -4.12 -27.63 0.52
C LEU A 80 -3.59 -26.51 -0.42
N PRO A 81 -2.97 -25.42 0.08
CA PRO A 81 -2.53 -24.35 -0.81
C PRO A 81 -1.35 -24.74 -1.71
N GLY A 82 -1.26 -24.13 -2.88
CA GLY A 82 -0.13 -24.31 -3.81
C GLY A 82 -0.14 -25.62 -4.59
N ASN A 83 -1.32 -26.15 -4.91
CA ASN A 83 -1.49 -27.38 -5.66
C ASN A 83 -2.14 -27.12 -7.03
N ASN A 84 -2.45 -28.19 -7.75
CA ASN A 84 -3.13 -28.19 -9.04
C ASN A 84 -4.54 -28.79 -8.91
N ILE A 85 -5.26 -28.49 -7.84
CA ILE A 85 -6.62 -28.99 -7.62
C ILE A 85 -7.57 -28.27 -8.59
N LEU A 86 -8.37 -29.04 -9.32
CA LEU A 86 -9.20 -28.61 -10.43
C LEU A 86 -10.69 -28.86 -10.14
N GLY A 87 -11.54 -28.23 -10.96
CA GLY A 87 -12.97 -28.55 -11.01
C GLY A 87 -13.78 -27.97 -9.84
N PRO A 88 -15.07 -28.31 -9.76
CA PRO A 88 -15.91 -27.89 -8.66
C PRO A 88 -15.45 -28.58 -7.37
N LEU A 89 -15.44 -27.86 -6.25
CA LEU A 89 -15.24 -28.51 -4.96
C LEU A 89 -16.46 -29.37 -4.60
N PRO A 90 -16.24 -30.59 -4.09
CA PRO A 90 -17.32 -31.42 -3.56
C PRO A 90 -17.92 -30.77 -2.32
N ASN A 91 -19.07 -31.28 -1.87
CA ASN A 91 -19.56 -30.95 -0.53
C ASN A 91 -18.56 -31.41 0.54
N VAL A 92 -18.56 -30.71 1.66
CA VAL A 92 -17.71 -31.05 2.83
C VAL A 92 -18.59 -31.41 4.02
N SER A 93 -18.10 -32.18 4.98
CA SER A 93 -18.93 -32.50 6.15
C SER A 93 -19.29 -31.24 6.97
N ASP A 94 -20.35 -31.32 7.77
CA ASP A 94 -20.75 -30.23 8.67
C ASP A 94 -19.73 -30.01 9.81
N TYR A 95 -18.81 -30.96 10.02
CA TYR A 95 -17.70 -30.84 10.97
C TYR A 95 -16.59 -29.90 10.47
N THR A 96 -16.44 -29.73 9.15
CA THR A 96 -15.40 -28.88 8.56
C THR A 96 -15.55 -27.42 8.97
N GLN A 97 -14.51 -26.84 9.56
CA GLN A 97 -14.51 -25.44 9.98
C GLN A 97 -13.60 -24.57 9.11
N ARG A 98 -12.59 -25.14 8.45
CA ARG A 98 -11.64 -24.38 7.65
C ARG A 98 -11.35 -25.04 6.31
N LEU A 99 -11.40 -24.25 5.25
CA LEU A 99 -10.86 -24.59 3.93
C LEU A 99 -9.79 -23.61 3.51
N ASP A 100 -8.57 -24.09 3.31
CA ASP A 100 -7.49 -23.33 2.70
C ASP A 100 -7.04 -24.03 1.42
N LEU A 101 -7.42 -23.43 0.29
CA LEU A 101 -7.22 -23.90 -1.07
C LEU A 101 -6.58 -22.80 -1.93
N ARG A 102 -5.88 -21.84 -1.31
CA ARG A 102 -5.19 -20.75 -2.04
C ARG A 102 -4.23 -21.32 -3.07
N ILE A 103 -4.04 -20.62 -4.19
CA ILE A 103 -3.10 -21.04 -5.24
C ILE A 103 -3.43 -22.46 -5.74
N ASN A 104 -4.59 -22.58 -6.39
CA ASN A 104 -5.10 -23.80 -7.03
C ASN A 104 -5.88 -23.40 -8.29
N ASN A 105 -6.65 -24.34 -8.85
CA ASN A 105 -7.41 -24.15 -10.09
C ASN A 105 -8.89 -24.56 -9.93
N ILE A 106 -9.49 -24.34 -8.75
CA ILE A 106 -10.90 -24.72 -8.48
C ILE A 106 -11.87 -23.85 -9.28
N SER A 107 -13.03 -24.39 -9.66
CA SER A 107 -14.05 -23.67 -10.46
C SER A 107 -15.34 -23.33 -9.71
N SER A 108 -15.54 -23.87 -8.50
CA SER A 108 -16.65 -23.50 -7.60
C SER A 108 -16.39 -23.91 -6.16
N LEU A 109 -17.12 -23.30 -5.23
CA LEU A 109 -17.13 -23.63 -3.81
C LEU A 109 -18.05 -24.82 -3.48
N PRO A 110 -17.92 -25.45 -2.29
CA PRO A 110 -18.86 -26.46 -1.82
C PRO A 110 -20.27 -25.88 -1.72
N LYS A 111 -21.27 -26.57 -2.28
CA LYS A 111 -22.67 -26.08 -2.28
C LYS A 111 -23.26 -25.99 -0.87
N ASN A 112 -22.80 -26.86 0.03
CA ASN A 112 -23.25 -26.91 1.41
C ASN A 112 -22.40 -26.05 2.38
N TRP A 113 -21.49 -25.21 1.86
CA TRP A 113 -20.66 -24.35 2.71
C TRP A 113 -21.52 -23.50 3.65
N CYS A 114 -22.60 -22.94 3.11
CA CYS A 114 -23.48 -22.01 3.81
C CYS A 114 -24.54 -22.65 4.71
N HIS A 115 -24.48 -23.96 4.98
CA HIS A 115 -25.39 -24.61 5.94
C HIS A 115 -25.11 -24.20 7.39
N THR A 116 -23.86 -23.84 7.71
CA THR A 116 -23.42 -23.48 9.05
C THR A 116 -22.40 -22.34 8.98
N THR A 117 -22.26 -21.58 10.07
CA THR A 117 -21.16 -20.63 10.22
C THR A 117 -19.87 -21.40 10.50
N ARG A 118 -18.81 -21.10 9.74
CA ARG A 118 -17.52 -21.80 9.80
C ARG A 118 -16.39 -20.84 10.21
N ASN A 119 -15.22 -21.38 10.55
CA ASN A 119 -14.06 -20.60 10.99
C ASN A 119 -13.36 -19.85 9.85
N GLY A 120 -13.19 -20.48 8.68
CA GLY A 120 -12.44 -19.81 7.62
C GLY A 120 -12.51 -20.43 6.23
N ILE A 121 -12.47 -19.58 5.21
CA ILE A 121 -12.33 -20.00 3.82
C ILE A 121 -11.30 -19.12 3.11
N TYR A 122 -10.28 -19.75 2.53
CA TYR A 122 -9.13 -19.11 1.91
C TYR A 122 -8.93 -19.72 0.53
N ILE A 123 -9.19 -18.95 -0.51
CA ILE A 123 -9.23 -19.41 -1.89
C ILE A 123 -8.60 -18.43 -2.88
N SER A 124 -7.88 -17.41 -2.39
CA SER A 124 -7.14 -16.47 -3.24
C SER A 124 -6.27 -17.18 -4.27
N GLN A 125 -6.06 -16.52 -5.41
CA GLN A 125 -5.26 -17.05 -6.53
C GLN A 125 -5.81 -18.36 -7.14
N ASN A 126 -7.13 -18.49 -7.24
CA ASN A 126 -7.82 -19.54 -8.01
C ASN A 126 -8.45 -18.93 -9.27
N SER A 127 -7.66 -18.78 -10.33
CA SER A 127 -8.05 -18.05 -11.54
C SER A 127 -9.29 -18.61 -12.26
N ASN A 128 -9.63 -19.89 -12.06
CA ASN A 128 -10.84 -20.52 -12.60
C ASN A 128 -12.15 -20.02 -11.94
N LEU A 129 -12.05 -19.27 -10.84
CA LEU A 129 -13.18 -18.55 -10.23
C LEU A 129 -13.40 -17.16 -10.85
N ASN A 130 -12.52 -16.68 -11.72
CA ASN A 130 -12.64 -15.36 -12.33
C ASN A 130 -13.96 -15.19 -13.09
N GLY A 131 -14.66 -14.09 -12.82
CA GLY A 131 -15.96 -13.79 -13.41
C GLY A 131 -17.12 -14.65 -12.90
N LYS A 132 -16.91 -15.50 -11.89
CA LYS A 132 -17.99 -16.30 -11.28
C LYS A 132 -18.74 -15.48 -10.24
N THR A 133 -20.00 -15.85 -10.02
CA THR A 133 -20.79 -15.37 -8.87
C THR A 133 -20.70 -16.38 -7.75
N VAL A 134 -20.43 -15.91 -6.53
CA VAL A 134 -20.41 -16.73 -5.30
C VAL A 134 -21.52 -16.29 -4.35
N ASP A 135 -22.10 -17.26 -3.64
CA ASP A 135 -23.15 -16.99 -2.66
C ASP A 135 -22.62 -16.09 -1.54
N SER A 136 -23.35 -15.02 -1.19
CA SER A 136 -22.87 -14.02 -0.22
C SER A 136 -22.62 -14.60 1.17
N CYS A 137 -23.35 -15.65 1.56
CA CYS A 137 -23.16 -16.34 2.84
C CYS A 137 -21.73 -16.83 3.11
N VAL A 138 -20.89 -17.02 2.09
CA VAL A 138 -19.47 -17.39 2.29
C VAL A 138 -18.69 -16.31 3.05
N PHE A 139 -19.17 -15.07 3.02
CA PHE A 139 -18.60 -13.93 3.76
C PHE A 139 -19.06 -13.86 5.22
N ASN A 140 -20.06 -14.67 5.63
CA ASN A 140 -20.46 -14.86 7.03
C ASN A 140 -19.61 -15.95 7.69
N THR A 141 -18.30 -15.70 7.75
CA THR A 141 -17.28 -16.63 8.26
C THR A 141 -16.28 -15.84 9.09
N PHE A 142 -15.66 -16.47 10.09
CA PHE A 142 -14.74 -15.76 11.00
C PHE A 142 -13.45 -15.26 10.30
N SER A 143 -13.07 -15.83 9.16
CA SER A 143 -12.02 -15.27 8.31
C SER A 143 -12.21 -15.68 6.85
N VAL A 144 -12.06 -14.73 5.93
CA VAL A 144 -12.19 -14.97 4.50
C VAL A 144 -10.98 -14.42 3.74
N ASP A 145 -10.53 -15.17 2.75
CA ASP A 145 -9.52 -14.74 1.77
C ASP A 145 -9.94 -15.12 0.36
N PHE A 146 -10.47 -14.14 -0.36
CA PHE A 146 -10.93 -14.21 -1.75
C PHE A 146 -10.13 -13.24 -2.62
N GLU A 147 -8.89 -12.92 -2.23
CA GLU A 147 -8.09 -11.91 -2.91
C GLU A 147 -7.82 -12.25 -4.39
N ALA A 148 -7.96 -11.24 -5.25
CA ALA A 148 -7.62 -11.28 -6.67
C ALA A 148 -8.36 -12.35 -7.50
N LEU A 149 -9.66 -12.54 -7.25
CA LEU A 149 -10.46 -13.56 -7.94
C LEU A 149 -11.49 -13.00 -8.92
N ASN A 150 -11.61 -11.69 -9.10
CA ASN A 150 -12.54 -11.10 -10.06
C ASN A 150 -13.99 -11.64 -9.94
N ILE A 151 -14.45 -11.98 -8.72
CA ILE A 151 -15.77 -12.59 -8.50
C ILE A 151 -16.84 -11.53 -8.28
N THR A 152 -18.08 -11.92 -8.45
CA THR A 152 -19.26 -11.14 -8.05
C THR A 152 -19.99 -11.80 -6.89
N SER A 153 -20.66 -11.00 -6.07
CA SER A 153 -21.58 -11.48 -5.05
C SER A 153 -22.64 -10.42 -4.78
N SER A 154 -23.79 -10.84 -4.28
CA SER A 154 -24.91 -9.94 -3.97
C SER A 154 -25.63 -10.34 -2.70
N GLY A 155 -26.09 -9.34 -1.95
CA GLY A 155 -26.90 -9.52 -0.75
C GLY A 155 -26.26 -8.87 0.48
N GLN A 156 -26.86 -9.13 1.64
CA GLN A 156 -26.43 -8.59 2.92
C GLN A 156 -25.85 -9.71 3.79
N VAL A 157 -24.71 -9.44 4.42
CA VAL A 157 -24.01 -10.39 5.29
C VAL A 157 -23.59 -9.71 6.58
N GLU A 158 -23.43 -10.51 7.63
CA GLU A 158 -22.80 -10.07 8.87
C GLU A 158 -21.38 -10.64 8.92
N PHE A 159 -20.39 -9.79 9.19
CA PHE A 159 -19.01 -10.21 9.41
C PHE A 159 -18.59 -9.83 10.82
N ASN A 160 -18.22 -10.83 11.63
CA ASN A 160 -17.80 -10.67 13.02
C ASN A 160 -16.41 -11.27 13.32
N GLY A 161 -15.63 -11.45 12.25
CA GLY A 161 -14.39 -12.20 12.20
C GLY A 161 -13.10 -11.41 12.44
N VAL A 162 -11.97 -12.07 12.21
CA VAL A 162 -10.61 -11.51 12.36
C VAL A 162 -9.99 -11.04 11.05
N GLY A 163 -10.38 -11.61 9.92
CA GLY A 163 -9.77 -11.30 8.62
C GLY A 163 -10.80 -11.27 7.49
N PHE A 164 -10.96 -10.11 6.87
CA PHE A 164 -11.81 -9.91 5.70
C PHE A 164 -10.94 -9.47 4.52
N ILE A 165 -10.52 -10.42 3.69
CA ILE A 165 -9.61 -10.20 2.57
C ILE A 165 -10.36 -10.51 1.27
N VAL A 166 -10.74 -9.46 0.54
CA VAL A 166 -11.57 -9.56 -0.69
C VAL A 166 -11.10 -8.59 -1.77
N SER A 167 -9.88 -8.09 -1.71
CA SER A 167 -9.36 -7.12 -2.68
C SER A 167 -9.41 -7.66 -4.12
N GLY A 168 -9.66 -6.78 -5.09
CA GLY A 168 -9.64 -7.13 -6.52
C GLY A 168 -10.82 -7.96 -7.01
N ASN A 169 -12.01 -7.70 -6.47
CA ASN A 169 -13.26 -8.37 -6.84
C ASN A 169 -14.33 -7.34 -7.27
N HIS A 170 -15.42 -7.82 -7.86
CA HIS A 170 -16.57 -7.00 -8.27
C HIS A 170 -17.76 -7.22 -7.32
N LEU A 171 -17.61 -6.76 -6.08
CA LEU A 171 -18.56 -6.94 -4.99
C LEU A 171 -19.46 -5.71 -4.79
N GLU A 172 -19.77 -4.96 -5.85
CA GLU A 172 -20.56 -3.72 -5.77
C GLU A 172 -21.99 -3.93 -5.25
N ASN A 173 -22.49 -5.16 -5.33
CA ASN A 173 -23.82 -5.56 -4.85
C ASN A 173 -23.79 -6.30 -3.50
N LEU A 174 -22.61 -6.43 -2.88
CA LEU A 174 -22.45 -7.01 -1.55
C LEU A 174 -22.43 -5.90 -0.49
N GLU A 175 -23.30 -6.03 0.50
CA GLU A 175 -23.40 -5.15 1.64
C GLU A 175 -23.01 -5.92 2.91
N VAL A 176 -22.02 -5.41 3.64
CA VAL A 176 -21.45 -6.07 4.82
C VAL A 176 -21.75 -5.26 6.08
N ASN A 177 -22.41 -5.89 7.06
CA ASN A 177 -22.52 -5.38 8.41
C ASN A 177 -21.32 -5.89 9.23
N PHE A 178 -20.37 -5.00 9.52
CA PHE A 178 -19.19 -5.33 10.30
C PHE A 178 -19.51 -5.23 11.79
N THR A 179 -19.70 -6.37 12.45
CA THR A 179 -19.90 -6.47 13.91
C THR A 179 -18.60 -6.90 14.60
N ASN A 180 -18.42 -6.59 15.88
CA ASN A 180 -17.20 -6.93 16.66
C ASN A 180 -15.86 -6.48 16.02
N ILE A 181 -15.79 -5.26 15.50
CA ILE A 181 -14.57 -4.74 14.85
C ILE A 181 -13.35 -4.74 15.77
N GLU A 182 -13.52 -4.76 17.09
CA GLU A 182 -12.44 -4.90 18.08
C GLU A 182 -11.63 -6.20 17.94
N LYS A 183 -12.19 -7.22 17.28
CA LYS A 183 -11.49 -8.47 16.98
C LYS A 183 -10.82 -8.48 15.61
N CYS A 184 -11.25 -7.60 14.71
CA CYS A 184 -10.76 -7.55 13.34
C CYS A 184 -9.28 -7.16 13.32
N GLN A 185 -8.45 -8.00 12.70
CA GLN A 185 -7.02 -7.79 12.54
C GLN A 185 -6.70 -7.24 11.14
N VAL A 186 -7.33 -7.82 10.12
CA VAL A 186 -7.09 -7.47 8.72
C VAL A 186 -8.42 -7.17 8.04
N LEU A 187 -8.60 -5.93 7.60
CA LEU A 187 -9.68 -5.54 6.70
C LEU A 187 -9.05 -5.07 5.39
N ARG A 188 -9.02 -5.96 4.39
CA ARG A 188 -8.41 -5.73 3.07
C ARG A 188 -9.45 -5.94 1.98
N ALA A 189 -9.96 -4.86 1.44
CA ALA A 189 -11.04 -4.82 0.46
C ALA A 189 -10.73 -3.88 -0.71
N LEU A 190 -9.44 -3.62 -1.00
CA LEU A 190 -9.03 -2.70 -2.06
C LEU A 190 -9.65 -3.08 -3.40
N ASN A 191 -10.18 -2.10 -4.13
CA ASN A 191 -10.74 -2.33 -5.47
C ASN A 191 -11.81 -3.43 -5.49
N SER A 192 -12.50 -3.67 -4.37
CA SER A 192 -13.52 -4.74 -4.28
C SER A 192 -14.93 -4.24 -4.59
N GLY A 193 -15.18 -2.93 -4.56
CA GLY A 193 -16.51 -2.34 -4.71
C GLY A 193 -17.47 -2.57 -3.52
N VAL A 194 -17.03 -3.30 -2.48
CA VAL A 194 -17.87 -3.65 -1.33
C VAL A 194 -18.42 -2.42 -0.61
N LYS A 195 -19.61 -2.56 -0.03
CA LYS A 195 -20.27 -1.50 0.74
C LYS A 195 -20.44 -1.94 2.20
N SER A 196 -20.21 -1.04 3.14
CA SER A 196 -20.58 -1.30 4.54
C SER A 196 -22.01 -0.85 4.82
N ILE A 197 -22.76 -1.64 5.60
CA ILE A 197 -24.10 -1.28 6.08
C ILE A 197 -23.99 -0.27 7.23
N ASN A 198 -23.01 -0.48 8.10
CA ASN A 198 -22.72 0.35 9.26
C ASN A 198 -21.46 1.20 9.05
N ILE A 199 -21.39 2.32 9.78
CA ILE A 199 -20.17 3.11 9.90
C ILE A 199 -19.24 2.40 10.89
N ILE A 200 -18.03 2.05 10.44
CA ILE A 200 -17.06 1.34 11.26
C ILE A 200 -16.31 2.35 12.15
N ASN A 201 -16.50 2.26 13.47
CA ASN A 201 -15.74 3.06 14.42
C ASN A 201 -14.36 2.42 14.68
N LEU A 202 -13.32 3.00 14.11
CA LEU A 202 -11.95 2.50 14.24
C LEU A 202 -11.35 2.72 15.64
N SER A 203 -11.95 3.58 16.46
CA SER A 203 -11.47 3.81 17.83
C SER A 203 -11.55 2.57 18.72
N ILE A 204 -12.44 1.62 18.38
CA ILE A 204 -12.61 0.35 19.09
C ILE A 204 -11.93 -0.82 18.38
N ALA A 205 -11.29 -0.60 17.22
CA ALA A 205 -10.62 -1.64 16.43
C ALA A 205 -9.22 -2.00 16.99
N GLU A 206 -9.16 -2.42 18.24
CA GLU A 206 -7.92 -2.54 19.03
C GLU A 206 -6.90 -3.53 18.47
N LYS A 207 -7.33 -4.53 17.69
CA LYS A 207 -6.46 -5.57 17.11
C LYS A 207 -6.09 -5.35 15.66
N MET A 208 -6.57 -4.27 15.05
CA MET A 208 -6.41 -4.04 13.62
C MET A 208 -4.96 -3.66 13.30
N THR A 209 -4.33 -4.48 12.46
CA THR A 209 -2.98 -4.27 11.94
C THR A 209 -2.99 -3.75 10.50
N GLU A 210 -4.07 -4.00 9.76
CA GLU A 210 -4.21 -3.59 8.37
C GLU A 210 -5.64 -3.12 8.08
N LEU A 211 -5.75 -1.91 7.50
CA LEU A 211 -6.99 -1.33 7.01
C LEU A 211 -6.76 -0.84 5.58
N LYS A 212 -7.13 -1.64 4.59
CA LYS A 212 -7.04 -1.25 3.18
C LYS A 212 -8.41 -1.37 2.53
N ILE A 213 -9.12 -0.25 2.46
CA ILE A 213 -10.49 -0.14 1.95
C ILE A 213 -10.59 0.86 0.80
N GLY A 214 -9.46 1.24 0.21
CA GLY A 214 -9.45 2.12 -0.95
C GLY A 214 -10.29 1.61 -2.12
N ASN A 215 -10.92 2.52 -2.84
CA ASN A 215 -11.88 2.24 -3.92
C ASN A 215 -13.06 1.34 -3.48
N THR A 216 -13.57 1.56 -2.26
CA THR A 216 -14.80 0.91 -1.75
C THR A 216 -15.81 1.96 -1.29
N LYS A 217 -17.01 1.50 -0.88
CA LYS A 217 -18.00 2.35 -0.19
C LYS A 217 -18.11 1.99 1.29
N ILE A 218 -17.03 1.50 1.89
CA ILE A 218 -16.94 1.30 3.34
C ILE A 218 -16.80 2.67 4.00
N GLN A 219 -17.66 2.92 4.99
CA GLN A 219 -17.65 4.17 5.78
C GLN A 219 -16.96 3.94 7.12
N ILE A 220 -16.09 4.87 7.51
CA ILE A 220 -15.30 4.77 8.74
C ILE A 220 -15.41 6.05 9.58
N THR A 221 -15.26 5.90 10.90
CA THR A 221 -15.21 7.01 11.86
C THR A 221 -14.21 6.72 12.98
N GLY A 222 -14.01 7.69 13.89
CA GLY A 222 -13.14 7.53 15.04
C GLY A 222 -11.65 7.67 14.74
N LYS A 223 -10.81 7.40 15.75
CA LYS A 223 -9.35 7.45 15.63
C LYS A 223 -8.84 6.20 14.93
N TYR A 224 -7.77 6.34 14.15
CA TYR A 224 -7.12 5.18 13.57
C TYR A 224 -6.54 4.25 14.66
N PRO A 225 -6.50 2.93 14.39
CA PRO A 225 -5.93 1.98 15.34
C PRO A 225 -4.45 2.26 15.57
N VAL A 226 -4.03 2.21 16.83
CA VAL A 226 -2.62 2.43 17.22
C VAL A 226 -1.70 1.34 16.67
N TRP A 227 -2.22 0.14 16.43
CA TRP A 227 -1.47 -1.02 15.95
C TRP A 227 -1.49 -1.20 14.44
N ALA A 228 -2.22 -0.36 13.70
CA ALA A 228 -2.23 -0.43 12.26
C ALA A 228 -0.83 -0.10 11.72
N LEU A 229 -0.31 -0.98 10.87
CA LEU A 229 0.94 -0.76 10.14
C LEU A 229 0.66 -0.11 8.79
N SER A 230 -0.44 -0.50 8.14
CA SER A 230 -0.81 -0.04 6.81
C SER A 230 -2.27 0.40 6.78
N ILE A 231 -2.48 1.62 6.30
CA ILE A 231 -3.79 2.23 6.11
C ILE A 231 -3.88 2.72 4.67
N ASP A 232 -4.88 2.21 3.95
CA ASP A 232 -5.28 2.72 2.63
C ASP A 232 -6.78 2.95 2.62
N VAL A 233 -7.16 4.22 2.56
CA VAL A 233 -8.55 4.67 2.47
C VAL A 233 -8.77 5.50 1.20
N SER A 234 -7.88 5.36 0.22
CA SER A 234 -7.88 6.16 -1.01
C SER A 234 -9.18 5.99 -1.79
N ASN A 235 -9.84 7.07 -2.20
CA ASN A 235 -11.16 7.09 -2.84
C ASN A 235 -12.30 6.47 -2.00
N ALA A 236 -12.08 6.14 -0.72
CA ALA A 236 -13.14 5.81 0.22
C ALA A 236 -13.73 7.08 0.84
N ILE A 237 -14.89 6.97 1.49
CA ILE A 237 -15.52 8.11 2.17
C ILE A 237 -14.92 8.23 3.58
N ASP A 238 -14.05 9.22 3.77
CA ASP A 238 -13.37 9.50 5.04
C ASP A 238 -13.20 11.01 5.30
N GLU A 239 -14.27 11.64 5.75
CA GLU A 239 -14.35 13.10 5.94
C GLU A 239 -13.60 13.61 7.19
N ARG A 240 -12.85 12.76 7.90
CA ARG A 240 -12.14 13.15 9.13
C ARG A 240 -11.05 14.19 8.85
N VAL A 241 -10.93 15.17 9.75
CA VAL A 241 -9.82 16.12 9.76
C VAL A 241 -8.50 15.39 9.92
N PHE A 242 -7.56 15.61 9.00
CA PHE A 242 -6.23 15.03 9.09
C PHE A 242 -5.37 15.76 10.13
N ASN A 243 -4.63 15.01 10.94
CA ASN A 243 -3.63 15.56 11.85
C ASN A 243 -2.56 14.51 12.17
N PHE A 244 -1.29 14.86 11.97
CA PHE A 244 -0.15 13.98 12.27
C PHE A 244 -0.13 13.47 13.72
N LYS A 245 -0.63 14.25 14.70
CA LYS A 245 -0.72 13.82 16.10
C LYS A 245 -1.62 12.61 16.31
N ASN A 246 -2.57 12.39 15.41
CA ASN A 246 -3.48 11.25 15.45
C ASN A 246 -2.93 10.01 14.71
N LEU A 247 -1.80 10.15 14.01
CA LEU A 247 -1.18 9.08 13.25
C LEU A 247 -0.09 8.42 14.09
N HIS A 248 -0.31 7.15 14.48
CA HIS A 248 0.63 6.44 15.32
C HIS A 248 1.96 6.17 14.60
N LYS A 249 3.06 6.13 15.37
CA LYS A 249 4.43 5.99 14.85
C LYS A 249 4.78 4.65 14.18
N ASN A 250 3.94 3.64 14.40
CA ASN A 250 4.14 2.33 13.77
C ASN A 250 3.56 2.26 12.36
N ILE A 251 2.81 3.28 11.92
CA ILE A 251 2.24 3.33 10.58
C ILE A 251 3.37 3.51 9.59
N THR A 252 3.56 2.52 8.73
CA THR A 252 4.52 2.53 7.62
C THR A 252 3.84 2.95 6.32
N MET A 253 2.52 2.93 6.25
CA MET A 253 1.79 3.42 5.08
C MET A 253 0.48 4.08 5.48
N TYR A 254 0.27 5.28 4.97
CA TYR A 254 -0.98 6.01 5.06
C TYR A 254 -1.31 6.61 3.70
N ALA A 255 -2.14 5.91 2.93
CA ALA A 255 -2.71 6.40 1.69
C ALA A 255 -4.16 6.82 1.92
N ALA A 256 -4.46 8.09 1.66
CA ALA A 256 -5.79 8.66 1.79
C ALA A 256 -6.10 9.63 0.64
N LYS A 257 -5.64 9.27 -0.56
CA LYS A 257 -5.86 10.05 -1.77
C LYS A 257 -7.35 10.19 -2.10
N ASN A 258 -7.84 11.39 -2.39
CA ASN A 258 -9.25 11.64 -2.73
C ASN A 258 -10.25 10.97 -1.76
N SER A 259 -9.92 10.97 -0.46
CA SER A 259 -10.75 10.35 0.57
C SER A 259 -11.74 11.33 1.21
N LYS A 260 -11.91 12.52 0.62
CA LYS A 260 -12.73 13.64 1.14
C LYS A 260 -12.25 14.17 2.49
N LYS A 261 -10.97 14.01 2.80
CA LYS A 261 -10.36 14.63 3.98
C LYS A 261 -10.39 16.14 3.84
N CYS A 262 -10.49 16.81 4.98
CA CYS A 262 -10.49 18.25 5.07
C CYS A 262 -9.70 18.72 6.30
N GLY A 263 -9.80 20.02 6.60
CA GLY A 263 -9.01 20.70 7.61
C GLY A 263 -7.78 21.34 7.01
N MET A 264 -6.78 21.62 7.84
CA MET A 264 -5.59 22.33 7.42
C MET A 264 -4.61 21.39 6.69
N VAL A 265 -4.08 21.81 5.55
CA VAL A 265 -2.97 21.09 4.91
C VAL A 265 -1.76 21.09 5.84
N PRO A 266 -1.03 19.97 5.98
CA PRO A 266 0.22 19.98 6.73
C PRO A 266 1.27 20.86 6.04
N SER A 267 1.98 21.64 6.84
CA SER A 267 3.15 22.39 6.35
C SER A 267 4.33 21.48 6.03
N VAL A 268 5.25 21.96 5.20
CA VAL A 268 6.54 21.28 4.92
C VAL A 268 7.27 20.95 6.22
N GLN A 269 7.33 21.89 7.17
CA GLN A 269 8.03 21.71 8.45
C GLN A 269 7.37 20.66 9.34
N GLU A 270 6.03 20.63 9.39
CA GLU A 270 5.29 19.60 10.15
C GLU A 270 5.51 18.21 9.54
N TYR A 271 5.50 18.10 8.21
CA TYR A 271 5.82 16.87 7.51
C TYR A 271 7.26 16.41 7.80
N GLU A 272 8.25 17.28 7.61
CA GLU A 272 9.67 17.00 7.91
C GLU A 272 9.87 16.57 9.36
N ALA A 273 9.22 17.24 10.32
CA ALA A 273 9.29 16.89 11.73
C ALA A 273 8.68 15.49 11.99
N TYR A 274 7.57 15.16 11.33
CA TYR A 274 6.89 13.87 11.47
C TYR A 274 7.72 12.72 10.89
N ILE A 275 8.21 12.85 9.65
CA ILE A 275 8.98 11.79 9.00
C ILE A 275 10.32 11.56 9.71
N LYS A 276 10.90 12.59 10.35
CA LYS A 276 12.13 12.44 11.15
C LYS A 276 11.96 11.48 12.33
N THR A 277 10.77 11.45 12.95
CA THR A 277 10.47 10.54 14.06
C THR A 277 9.87 9.21 13.58
N ASN A 278 9.25 9.20 12.40
CA ASN A 278 8.49 8.09 11.87
C ASN A 278 9.11 7.66 10.53
N LYS A 279 10.25 6.97 10.62
CA LYS A 279 11.03 6.53 9.46
C LYS A 279 10.23 5.54 8.61
N ASN A 280 10.41 5.62 7.29
CA ASN A 280 9.82 4.70 6.30
C ASN A 280 8.29 4.72 6.28
N ILE A 281 7.68 5.90 6.18
CA ILE A 281 6.24 6.05 5.94
C ILE A 281 5.97 6.46 4.49
N LEU A 282 5.15 5.69 3.78
CA LEU A 282 4.52 6.14 2.55
C LEU A 282 3.28 6.96 2.92
N LEU A 283 3.31 8.27 2.69
CA LEU A 283 2.19 9.18 2.96
C LEU A 283 1.63 9.73 1.66
N ASP A 284 0.35 9.48 1.37
CA ASP A 284 -0.37 10.17 0.30
C ASP A 284 -1.66 10.81 0.82
N LEU A 285 -1.74 12.13 0.67
CA LEU A 285 -2.86 12.98 1.04
C LEU A 285 -3.37 13.80 -0.17
N SER A 286 -2.93 13.49 -1.38
CA SER A 286 -3.30 14.21 -2.61
C SER A 286 -4.80 14.19 -2.89
N GLU A 287 -5.27 15.15 -3.69
CA GLU A 287 -6.66 15.24 -4.16
C GLU A 287 -7.72 15.31 -3.04
N ASN A 288 -7.37 15.87 -1.88
CA ASN A 288 -8.30 16.11 -0.77
C ASN A 288 -8.72 17.59 -0.65
N ASN A 289 -9.68 17.87 0.22
CA ASN A 289 -10.28 19.19 0.39
C ASN A 289 -9.57 20.01 1.49
N PHE A 290 -8.24 20.02 1.51
CA PHE A 290 -7.50 20.76 2.53
C PHE A 290 -7.55 22.27 2.31
N PHE A 291 -7.54 23.03 3.41
CA PHE A 291 -7.33 24.46 3.39
C PHE A 291 -5.85 24.79 3.26
N CYS A 292 -5.52 25.69 2.33
CA CYS A 292 -4.20 26.26 2.25
C CYS A 292 -3.93 27.15 3.45
N ARG A 293 -2.71 27.05 3.97
CA ARG A 293 -2.20 27.97 4.97
C ARG A 293 -1.54 29.15 4.29
N ASN A 294 -1.80 30.37 4.77
CA ASN A 294 -1.08 31.56 4.28
C ASN A 294 0.30 31.73 4.94
N ASP A 295 0.62 30.87 5.91
CA ASP A 295 1.74 31.04 6.83
C ASP A 295 2.89 30.04 6.61
N ALA A 296 2.71 29.08 5.70
CA ALA A 296 3.69 28.03 5.44
C ALA A 296 3.59 27.50 4.01
N GLU A 297 4.70 26.98 3.51
CA GLU A 297 4.71 26.13 2.33
C GLU A 297 4.04 24.79 2.65
N HIS A 298 3.40 24.20 1.65
CA HIS A 298 2.62 22.97 1.75
C HIS A 298 3.05 21.98 0.66
N ILE A 299 2.97 20.69 0.98
CA ILE A 299 3.43 19.60 0.10
C ILE A 299 2.28 19.03 -0.74
N PHE A 300 1.06 19.05 -0.19
CA PHE A 300 -0.13 18.48 -0.80
C PHE A 300 -1.05 19.58 -1.33
N ASP A 301 -1.91 19.20 -2.27
CA ASP A 301 -2.92 20.09 -2.83
C ASP A 301 -3.82 20.67 -1.73
N CYS A 302 -4.12 21.95 -1.88
CA CYS A 302 -4.99 22.68 -0.97
C CYS A 302 -5.72 23.79 -1.72
N GLN A 303 -6.73 24.35 -1.08
CA GLN A 303 -7.51 25.48 -1.58
C GLN A 303 -7.58 26.61 -0.55
N PHE A 304 -7.52 27.86 -1.02
CA PHE A 304 -7.80 29.02 -0.17
C PHE A 304 -9.29 29.37 -0.19
N ALA A 305 -9.81 29.88 0.92
CA ALA A 305 -11.15 30.45 0.98
C ALA A 305 -11.21 31.81 0.27
N VAL A 306 -12.08 31.97 -0.72
CA VAL A 306 -12.19 33.22 -1.48
C VAL A 306 -13.37 34.02 -0.95
N ILE A 307 -13.10 35.13 -0.26
CA ILE A 307 -14.14 36.04 0.24
C ILE A 307 -14.82 36.73 -0.95
N LYS A 308 -16.14 36.57 -1.08
CA LYS A 308 -16.92 37.06 -2.23
C LYS A 308 -17.67 38.35 -1.93
N SER A 309 -18.27 38.45 -0.75
CA SER A 309 -19.03 39.63 -0.36
C SER A 309 -19.04 39.82 1.16
N GLY A 310 -19.20 41.07 1.59
CA GLY A 310 -19.42 41.45 2.98
C GLY A 310 -20.45 42.57 3.05
N LYS A 311 -21.46 42.43 3.91
CA LYS A 311 -22.50 43.44 4.10
C LYS A 311 -22.89 43.56 5.56
N ARG A 312 -23.28 44.77 5.97
CA ARG A 312 -23.82 45.01 7.30
C ARG A 312 -25.30 44.61 7.34
N LYS A 313 -25.65 43.66 8.21
CA LYS A 313 -27.03 43.17 8.39
C LYS A 313 -27.82 44.08 9.34
N ASN A 314 -27.17 44.58 10.39
CA ASN A 314 -27.71 45.55 11.34
C ASN A 314 -26.56 46.32 12.04
N ASN A 315 -26.86 47.16 13.04
CA ASN A 315 -25.86 48.00 13.71
C ASN A 315 -24.72 47.23 14.40
N SER A 316 -24.89 45.95 14.70
CA SER A 316 -23.91 45.14 15.42
C SER A 316 -23.50 43.86 14.70
N THR A 317 -24.00 43.61 13.49
CA THR A 317 -23.81 42.31 12.80
C THR A 317 -23.38 42.52 11.36
N VAL A 318 -22.34 41.79 10.97
CA VAL A 318 -21.81 41.73 9.62
C VAL A 318 -22.00 40.31 9.08
N GLU A 319 -22.47 40.23 7.85
CA GLU A 319 -22.58 38.99 7.08
C GLU A 319 -21.43 38.97 6.06
N LEU A 320 -20.65 37.90 6.07
CA LEU A 320 -19.56 37.65 5.13
C LEU A 320 -19.86 36.37 4.36
N SER A 321 -19.55 36.37 3.07
CA SER A 321 -19.67 35.17 2.23
C SER A 321 -18.31 34.83 1.63
N PHE A 322 -18.01 33.55 1.57
CA PHE A 322 -16.85 33.01 0.88
C PHE A 322 -17.20 31.75 0.13
N GLU A 323 -16.37 31.41 -0.85
CA GLU A 323 -16.49 30.19 -1.63
C GLU A 323 -15.22 29.35 -1.48
N LEU A 324 -15.43 28.03 -1.59
CA LEU A 324 -14.39 27.03 -1.77
C LEU A 324 -14.47 26.48 -3.19
N GLU A 325 -13.35 25.98 -3.69
CA GLU A 325 -13.30 25.24 -4.95
C GLU A 325 -14.04 23.90 -4.82
N ASN A 326 -13.76 23.17 -3.73
CA ASN A 326 -14.41 21.90 -3.41
C ASN A 326 -15.31 22.01 -2.17
N GLU A 327 -16.44 21.31 -2.21
CA GLU A 327 -17.40 21.25 -1.10
C GLU A 327 -16.80 20.56 0.13
N VAL A 328 -16.93 21.20 1.29
CA VAL A 328 -16.53 20.69 2.61
C VAL A 328 -17.72 20.78 3.56
N SER A 329 -18.00 19.72 4.31
CA SER A 329 -19.09 19.71 5.28
C SER A 329 -18.89 20.79 6.34
N ILE A 330 -19.86 21.70 6.47
CA ILE A 330 -19.81 22.81 7.43
C ILE A 330 -19.71 22.33 8.88
N GLU A 331 -20.29 21.18 9.21
CA GLU A 331 -20.22 20.60 10.56
C GLU A 331 -18.78 20.26 10.98
N ILE A 332 -17.93 19.94 10.01
CA ILE A 332 -16.56 19.47 10.26
C ILE A 332 -15.61 20.64 10.52
N ILE A 333 -15.82 21.76 9.84
CA ILE A 333 -14.89 22.89 9.85
C ILE A 333 -15.33 24.01 10.79
N PHE A 334 -16.64 24.17 11.02
CA PHE A 334 -17.19 25.40 11.56
C PHE A 334 -16.79 25.72 13.00
N SER A 335 -16.57 24.70 13.86
CA SER A 335 -16.18 24.94 15.25
C SER A 335 -14.86 25.68 15.42
N ASP A 336 -14.00 25.63 14.40
CA ASP A 336 -12.64 26.16 14.44
C ASP A 336 -12.45 27.38 13.53
N ILE A 337 -13.51 27.83 12.84
CA ILE A 337 -13.45 29.01 11.96
C ILE A 337 -13.67 30.28 12.77
N LYS A 338 -12.81 31.28 12.53
CA LYS A 338 -12.98 32.64 13.04
C LYS A 338 -12.83 33.64 11.91
N VAL A 339 -13.25 34.88 12.14
CA VAL A 339 -13.02 35.97 11.20
C VAL A 339 -12.12 37.01 11.85
N ALA A 340 -10.99 37.30 11.22
CA ALA A 340 -10.23 38.51 11.53
C ALA A 340 -10.76 39.67 10.69
N ALA A 341 -10.95 40.84 11.32
CA ALA A 341 -11.32 42.06 10.62
C ALA A 341 -10.39 43.22 11.01
N ASN A 342 -10.00 44.02 10.03
CA ASN A 342 -9.29 45.28 10.25
C ASN A 342 -10.29 46.41 10.50
N ILE A 343 -10.32 46.90 11.73
CA ILE A 343 -11.20 47.95 12.20
C ILE A 343 -10.34 49.16 12.56
N ASN A 344 -10.46 50.23 11.77
CA ASN A 344 -9.73 51.49 11.99
C ASN A 344 -8.20 51.33 12.09
N GLY A 345 -7.62 50.31 11.43
CA GLY A 345 -6.18 50.04 11.45
C GLY A 345 -5.75 48.99 12.49
N GLU A 346 -6.67 48.49 13.31
CA GLU A 346 -6.41 47.41 14.27
C GLU A 346 -7.10 46.11 13.84
N VAL A 347 -6.36 45.00 13.87
CA VAL A 347 -6.92 43.68 13.57
C VAL A 347 -7.54 43.06 14.81
N GLN A 348 -8.81 42.70 14.72
CA GLN A 348 -9.56 42.03 15.78
C GLN A 348 -10.09 40.68 15.27
N VAL A 349 -10.15 39.67 16.13
CA VAL A 349 -10.63 38.32 15.80
C VAL A 349 -12.00 38.09 16.43
N PHE A 350 -12.95 37.63 15.63
CA PHE A 350 -14.35 37.44 15.99
C PHE A 350 -14.74 35.98 15.87
N GLU A 351 -15.45 35.49 16.88
CA GLU A 351 -16.17 34.22 16.83
C GLU A 351 -17.39 34.35 15.91
N ILE A 352 -17.79 33.23 15.31
CA ILE A 352 -18.91 33.21 14.38
C ILE A 352 -20.20 32.90 15.12
N ASN A 353 -21.22 33.73 14.92
CA ASN A 353 -22.54 33.56 15.52
C ASN A 353 -23.33 32.45 14.83
N THR A 354 -23.34 32.48 13.49
CA THR A 354 -24.04 31.50 12.65
C THR A 354 -23.27 31.30 11.36
N ALA A 355 -23.37 30.09 10.81
CA ALA A 355 -22.94 29.84 9.45
C ALA A 355 -23.91 28.96 8.70
N VAL A 356 -24.01 29.23 7.40
CA VAL A 356 -24.90 28.54 6.48
C VAL A 356 -24.09 28.11 5.27
N GLN A 357 -24.23 26.85 4.90
CA GLN A 357 -23.64 26.29 3.68
C GLN A 357 -24.72 26.16 2.61
N ASN A 358 -24.35 26.50 1.37
CA ASN A 358 -25.11 26.17 0.17
C ASN A 358 -24.12 25.71 -0.91
N ASN A 359 -24.01 24.40 -1.11
CA ASN A 359 -22.97 23.75 -1.91
C ASN A 359 -21.57 24.23 -1.46
N ASN A 360 -20.80 24.85 -2.36
CA ASN A 360 -19.46 25.38 -2.13
C ASN A 360 -19.44 26.85 -1.67
N SER A 361 -20.60 27.46 -1.41
CA SER A 361 -20.73 28.82 -0.88
C SER A 361 -21.09 28.78 0.61
N TYR A 362 -20.42 29.62 1.39
CA TYR A 362 -20.55 29.68 2.84
C TYR A 362 -20.82 31.11 3.27
N THR A 363 -21.80 31.29 4.15
CA THR A 363 -22.15 32.58 4.73
C THR A 363 -21.93 32.54 6.23
N LEU A 364 -21.16 33.50 6.75
CA LEU A 364 -20.80 33.66 8.15
C LEU A 364 -21.39 34.95 8.72
N GLU A 365 -21.93 34.90 9.94
CA GLU A 365 -22.36 36.10 10.66
C GLU A 365 -21.48 36.36 11.89
N ILE A 366 -20.93 37.57 12.00
CA ILE A 366 -20.08 38.00 13.12
C ILE A 366 -20.61 39.28 13.77
N SER A 367 -20.36 39.43 15.06
CA SER A 367 -20.77 40.60 15.84
C SER A 367 -19.69 41.69 15.82
N ILE A 368 -19.93 42.79 15.11
CA ILE A 368 -19.03 43.95 15.04
C ILE A 368 -19.81 45.22 15.36
N SER A 369 -19.44 45.91 16.44
CA SER A 369 -20.03 47.19 16.86
C SER A 369 -19.56 48.38 16.03
N ASP A 370 -18.30 48.39 15.59
CA ASP A 370 -17.68 49.53 14.90
C ASP A 370 -17.93 49.53 13.40
N THR A 371 -17.84 50.70 12.76
CA THR A 371 -18.00 50.82 11.31
C THR A 371 -16.79 50.29 10.55
N VAL A 372 -17.01 49.28 9.69
CA VAL A 372 -15.97 48.69 8.82
C VAL A 372 -16.30 48.98 7.36
N SER A 373 -15.28 49.32 6.57
CA SER A 373 -15.44 49.51 5.11
C SER A 373 -15.50 48.17 4.40
N PHE A 374 -16.43 48.01 3.44
CA PHE A 374 -16.57 46.81 2.62
C PHE A 374 -16.01 46.97 1.19
N THR A 375 -15.37 48.10 0.89
CA THR A 375 -14.84 48.38 -0.45
C THR A 375 -13.64 47.53 -0.81
N LYS A 376 -12.94 46.96 0.17
CA LYS A 376 -11.73 46.15 0.00
C LYS A 376 -11.74 44.92 0.90
N LEU A 377 -12.59 43.95 0.57
CA LEU A 377 -12.84 42.78 1.42
C LEU A 377 -11.57 41.98 1.75
N HIS A 378 -10.70 41.76 0.77
CA HIS A 378 -9.44 41.02 0.95
C HIS A 378 -8.39 41.77 1.81
N GLU A 379 -8.54 43.09 1.99
CA GLU A 379 -7.69 43.91 2.87
C GLU A 379 -8.30 44.07 4.27
N ASN A 380 -9.62 43.90 4.40
CA ASN A 380 -10.37 44.20 5.62
C ASN A 380 -10.87 42.97 6.38
N PHE A 381 -10.99 41.82 5.73
CA PHE A 381 -11.39 40.57 6.35
C PHE A 381 -10.46 39.41 5.98
N ALA A 382 -10.25 38.51 6.94
CA ALA A 382 -9.58 37.24 6.73
C ALA A 382 -10.34 36.12 7.46
N ILE A 383 -10.42 34.95 6.84
CA ILE A 383 -11.00 33.76 7.43
C ILE A 383 -9.86 32.96 8.05
N LEU A 384 -10.02 32.62 9.31
CA LEU A 384 -9.06 31.84 10.08
C LEU A 384 -9.63 30.44 10.34
N TYR A 385 -8.78 29.43 10.28
CA TYR A 385 -9.04 28.08 10.79
C TYR A 385 -7.94 27.74 11.80
N ASP A 386 -8.32 27.38 13.04
CA ASP A 386 -7.38 27.20 14.16
C ASP A 386 -6.39 28.38 14.32
N ASN A 387 -6.93 29.60 14.19
CA ASN A 387 -6.19 30.89 14.22
C ASN A 387 -5.17 31.12 13.09
N ILE A 388 -5.13 30.27 12.07
CA ILE A 388 -4.29 30.44 10.88
C ILE A 388 -5.15 30.93 9.72
N GLN A 389 -4.66 31.93 8.98
CA GLN A 389 -5.39 32.47 7.83
C GLN A 389 -5.44 31.46 6.69
N ILE A 390 -6.67 31.17 6.25
CA ILE A 390 -6.97 30.27 5.12
C ILE A 390 -7.61 31.00 3.93
N SER A 391 -7.93 32.29 4.05
CA SER A 391 -8.51 33.07 2.96
C SER A 391 -7.48 33.74 2.07
N THR A 392 -7.78 33.85 0.77
CA THR A 392 -7.01 34.66 -0.19
C THR A 392 -7.13 36.14 0.19
N GLY A 393 -6.04 36.79 0.59
CA GLY A 393 -6.05 38.23 0.85
C GLY A 393 -4.79 38.77 1.53
N ASP A 394 -4.49 40.03 1.23
CA ASP A 394 -3.34 40.80 1.74
C ASP A 394 -3.63 41.44 3.10
N LEU A 395 -4.57 40.90 3.87
CA LEU A 395 -4.71 41.27 5.27
C LEU A 395 -3.45 40.76 5.97
N THR A 396 -2.39 41.54 5.84
CA THR A 396 -1.13 41.34 6.55
C THR A 396 -1.50 41.44 8.01
N LEU A 397 -1.73 40.27 8.63
CA LEU A 397 -1.75 40.13 10.06
C LEU A 397 -0.51 40.88 10.55
N PRO A 398 -0.65 41.96 11.34
CA PRO A 398 0.46 42.80 11.71
C PRO A 398 1.62 41.95 12.22
N GLN A 399 2.86 42.36 11.91
CA GLN A 399 4.10 41.68 12.32
C GLN A 399 4.06 41.21 13.80
N GLN A 400 3.34 41.92 14.69
CA GLN A 400 3.14 41.57 16.09
C GLN A 400 2.33 40.28 16.37
N ILE A 401 1.38 39.91 15.50
CA ILE A 401 0.68 38.60 15.55
C ILE A 401 1.53 37.52 14.86
N SER A 402 2.26 37.88 13.80
CA SER A 402 3.24 37.02 13.12
C SER A 402 4.43 36.65 14.02
N ASP A 403 4.86 37.54 14.91
CA ASP A 403 5.95 37.34 15.87
C ASP A 403 5.48 36.51 17.10
N ALA A 404 4.18 36.53 17.41
CA ALA A 404 3.56 35.61 18.37
C ALA A 404 3.33 34.19 17.79
N LEU A 405 3.31 34.06 16.45
CA LEU A 405 2.97 32.83 15.72
C LEU A 405 4.11 32.27 14.84
N ASN A 406 5.27 32.94 14.77
CA ASN A 406 6.53 32.46 14.21
C ASN A 406 6.56 32.17 12.68
N ILE A 407 6.09 33.09 11.83
CA ILE A 407 6.03 32.88 10.38
C ILE A 407 6.81 33.94 9.57
N LYS A 408 7.46 33.48 8.49
CA LYS A 408 8.05 34.28 7.40
C LYS A 408 7.43 33.84 6.07
N SER A 409 6.79 34.73 5.32
CA SER A 409 6.30 34.45 3.97
C SER A 409 7.00 35.34 2.94
N ASP A 410 7.60 34.71 1.94
CA ASP A 410 7.98 35.33 0.67
C ASP A 410 8.39 34.21 -0.30
N LYS A 411 7.44 33.71 -1.11
CA LYS A 411 7.70 33.13 -2.45
C LYS A 411 6.40 32.81 -3.18
N LYS A 412 6.38 33.18 -4.46
CA LYS A 412 5.28 32.92 -5.41
C LYS A 412 5.38 31.50 -5.96
N PHE A 413 4.23 30.84 -6.04
CA PHE A 413 4.04 29.50 -6.59
C PHE A 413 4.00 29.51 -8.13
N THR A 414 4.51 28.45 -8.74
CA THR A 414 4.36 28.13 -10.16
C THR A 414 3.97 26.66 -10.28
N GLU A 415 2.82 26.39 -10.90
CA GLU A 415 2.38 25.05 -11.29
C GLU A 415 3.34 24.44 -12.31
N ILE A 416 3.65 23.15 -12.13
CA ILE A 416 4.46 22.37 -13.07
C ILE A 416 3.50 21.65 -14.02
N SER A 417 3.54 21.99 -15.30
CA SER A 417 2.79 21.29 -16.34
C SER A 417 3.38 19.91 -16.59
N HIS A 418 2.54 18.87 -16.60
CA HIS A 418 2.95 17.50 -16.84
C HIS A 418 3.14 17.25 -18.35
N SER A 419 4.37 16.98 -18.75
CA SER A 419 4.70 16.41 -20.06
C SER A 419 5.19 14.98 -19.87
N PHE A 420 4.75 14.05 -20.73
CA PHE A 420 5.19 12.64 -20.71
C PHE A 420 6.72 12.51 -20.60
N TRP A 421 7.18 11.75 -19.60
CA TRP A 421 8.59 11.49 -19.35
C TRP A 421 9.19 10.54 -20.41
N GLN A 422 10.47 10.72 -20.75
CA GLN A 422 11.21 9.89 -21.71
C GLN A 422 12.56 9.45 -21.14
N PHE A 423 12.98 8.22 -21.45
CA PHE A 423 14.28 7.67 -21.06
C PHE A 423 15.45 8.53 -21.53
N LYS A 424 16.36 8.88 -20.62
CA LYS A 424 17.51 9.76 -20.92
C LYS A 424 18.86 9.06 -20.90
N LYS A 425 18.99 7.95 -20.19
CA LYS A 425 20.25 7.21 -20.07
C LYS A 425 20.61 6.50 -21.37
N GLN A 426 21.82 6.77 -21.88
CA GLN A 426 22.38 6.05 -23.03
C GLN A 426 23.01 4.73 -22.55
N PRO A 427 22.62 3.57 -23.09
CA PRO A 427 23.20 2.29 -22.66
C PRO A 427 24.66 2.16 -23.10
N LYS A 428 25.54 1.69 -22.20
CA LYS A 428 26.92 1.30 -22.50
C LYS A 428 26.95 -0.12 -23.09
N ALA A 429 28.15 -0.57 -23.50
CA ALA A 429 28.35 -1.87 -24.13
C ALA A 429 27.97 -3.06 -23.23
N PHE A 430 28.08 -2.92 -21.90
CA PHE A 430 27.78 -3.95 -20.93
C PHE A 430 26.96 -3.41 -19.76
N THR A 431 26.29 -4.32 -19.06
CA THR A 431 25.48 -4.02 -17.88
C THR A 431 26.14 -4.61 -16.63
N PHE A 432 26.13 -3.84 -15.54
CA PHE A 432 26.38 -4.30 -14.18
C PHE A 432 25.05 -4.22 -13.42
N GLY A 433 24.35 -5.33 -13.34
CA GLY A 433 22.99 -5.42 -12.79
C GLY A 433 22.97 -5.97 -11.37
N ILE A 434 22.08 -5.47 -10.52
CA ILE A 434 21.85 -6.02 -9.18
C ILE A 434 20.35 -6.22 -8.98
N THR A 435 19.93 -7.45 -8.69
CA THR A 435 18.58 -7.71 -8.17
C THR A 435 18.50 -7.26 -6.73
N ALA A 436 17.44 -6.54 -6.37
CA ALA A 436 17.32 -5.97 -5.05
C ALA A 436 15.87 -5.62 -4.71
N MET A 437 15.64 -5.52 -3.41
CA MET A 437 14.52 -4.79 -2.84
C MET A 437 15.11 -3.67 -1.98
N SER A 438 14.59 -2.46 -2.08
CA SER A 438 15.23 -1.26 -1.53
C SER A 438 15.41 -1.29 0.00
N HIS A 439 14.57 -2.02 0.73
CA HIS A 439 14.64 -2.19 2.20
C HIS A 439 15.29 -3.51 2.64
N CYS A 440 15.78 -4.32 1.70
CA CYS A 440 16.49 -5.56 1.97
C CYS A 440 17.84 -5.26 2.67
N PRO A 441 18.08 -5.74 3.91
CA PRO A 441 19.32 -5.48 4.64
C PRO A 441 20.57 -6.00 3.91
N ASP A 442 20.46 -7.14 3.24
CA ASP A 442 21.56 -7.75 2.49
C ASP A 442 21.97 -6.88 1.29
N TYR A 443 21.00 -6.29 0.58
CA TYR A 443 21.25 -5.33 -0.49
C TYR A 443 21.97 -4.09 0.02
N SER A 444 21.45 -3.47 1.09
CA SER A 444 22.05 -2.27 1.68
C SER A 444 23.51 -2.49 2.09
N THR A 445 23.78 -3.66 2.68
CA THR A 445 25.10 -4.08 3.13
C THR A 445 26.04 -4.33 1.94
N PHE A 446 25.57 -5.00 0.90
CA PHE A 446 26.35 -5.27 -0.32
C PHE A 446 26.73 -3.99 -1.06
N ILE A 447 25.81 -3.03 -1.21
CA ILE A 447 26.12 -1.73 -1.82
C ILE A 447 27.21 -1.01 -1.02
N ARG A 448 27.01 -0.91 0.30
CA ARG A 448 27.89 -0.14 1.19
C ARG A 448 29.31 -0.70 1.27
N TYR A 449 29.45 -2.02 1.39
CA TYR A 449 30.73 -2.65 1.72
C TYR A 449 31.44 -3.30 0.54
N SER A 450 30.74 -3.52 -0.58
CA SER A 450 31.31 -4.21 -1.73
C SER A 450 31.28 -3.35 -3.00
N VAL A 451 30.10 -2.89 -3.42
CA VAL A 451 29.94 -2.18 -4.71
C VAL A 451 30.57 -0.79 -4.70
N ILE A 452 30.28 0.02 -3.68
CA ILE A 452 30.85 1.36 -3.57
C ILE A 452 32.38 1.33 -3.42
N PRO A 453 32.98 0.49 -2.55
CA PRO A 453 34.42 0.38 -2.49
C PRO A 453 35.04 -0.17 -3.79
N PHE A 454 34.38 -1.10 -4.48
CA PHE A 454 34.80 -1.56 -5.81
C PHE A 454 34.84 -0.42 -6.83
N GLN A 455 33.77 0.37 -6.93
CA GLN A 455 33.69 1.51 -7.84
C GLN A 455 34.75 2.57 -7.55
N LYS A 456 35.05 2.84 -6.26
CA LYS A 456 36.11 3.76 -5.84
C LYS A 456 37.52 3.23 -6.12
N GLN A 457 37.74 1.91 -5.99
CA GLN A 457 39.05 1.28 -6.16
C GLN A 457 39.39 0.97 -7.62
N TYR A 458 38.39 0.64 -8.45
CA TYR A 458 38.56 0.23 -9.85
C TYR A 458 37.66 1.02 -10.81
N PRO A 459 37.77 2.36 -10.85
CA PRO A 459 36.86 3.21 -11.62
C PRO A 459 36.92 2.98 -13.13
N GLU A 460 38.07 2.62 -13.69
CA GLU A 460 38.21 2.38 -15.13
C GLU A 460 37.45 1.12 -15.58
N ILE A 461 37.44 0.05 -14.77
CA ILE A 461 36.60 -1.13 -15.04
C ILE A 461 35.13 -0.70 -15.09
N PHE A 462 34.68 0.06 -14.09
CA PHE A 462 33.28 0.44 -13.95
C PHE A 462 32.78 1.33 -15.09
N LYS A 463 33.66 2.13 -15.73
CA LYS A 463 33.29 2.97 -16.89
C LYS A 463 32.76 2.16 -18.09
N HIS A 464 33.10 0.88 -18.21
CA HIS A 464 32.63 0.02 -19.30
C HIS A 464 31.20 -0.50 -19.11
N PHE A 465 30.64 -0.35 -17.91
CA PHE A 465 29.33 -0.89 -17.55
C PHE A 465 28.31 0.21 -17.28
N SER A 466 27.07 -0.03 -17.70
CA SER A 466 25.89 0.68 -17.21
C SER A 466 25.39 0.00 -15.94
N TYR A 467 25.25 0.76 -14.86
CA TYR A 467 24.63 0.23 -13.64
C TYR A 467 23.13 0.04 -13.86
N GLN A 468 22.60 -1.12 -13.47
CA GLN A 468 21.18 -1.43 -13.53
C GLN A 468 20.66 -1.89 -12.16
N TYR A 469 19.66 -1.18 -11.65
CA TYR A 469 18.86 -1.63 -10.51
C TYR A 469 17.71 -2.50 -11.00
N ILE A 470 17.63 -3.73 -10.52
CA ILE A 470 16.61 -4.71 -10.94
C ILE A 470 15.70 -4.97 -9.74
N ALA A 471 14.59 -4.24 -9.66
CA ALA A 471 13.65 -4.37 -8.56
C ALA A 471 13.04 -5.78 -8.52
N MET A 472 12.95 -6.36 -7.32
CA MET A 472 12.28 -7.64 -7.08
C MET A 472 10.82 -7.46 -6.63
N SER A 473 10.33 -6.22 -6.55
CA SER A 473 8.90 -5.92 -6.44
C SER A 473 8.12 -6.58 -7.57
N SER A 474 7.00 -7.22 -7.23
CA SER A 474 6.17 -7.99 -8.16
C SER A 474 4.89 -7.23 -8.53
N PRO A 475 4.47 -7.20 -9.80
CA PRO A 475 3.22 -6.59 -10.23
C PRO A 475 2.02 -7.18 -9.50
N TYR A 476 1.18 -6.31 -8.92
CA TYR A 476 0.00 -6.70 -8.18
C TYR A 476 -1.02 -5.55 -8.10
N TYR A 477 -2.02 -5.58 -8.98
CA TYR A 477 -2.98 -4.49 -9.21
C TYR A 477 -3.94 -4.19 -8.05
N ASN A 478 -3.94 -4.99 -6.99
CA ASN A 478 -4.84 -4.79 -5.84
C ASN A 478 -4.17 -4.07 -4.67
N GLU A 479 -2.98 -3.50 -4.89
CA GLU A 479 -2.26 -2.67 -3.93
C GLU A 479 -2.15 -1.23 -4.45
N TYR A 480 -1.87 -0.30 -3.55
CA TYR A 480 -1.85 1.15 -3.84
C TYR A 480 -0.93 1.51 -5.03
N LEU A 481 0.29 0.97 -5.09
CA LEU A 481 1.24 1.22 -6.18
C LEU A 481 1.16 0.18 -7.33
N ASN A 482 0.10 -0.63 -7.36
CA ASN A 482 -0.08 -1.75 -8.31
C ASN A 482 1.08 -2.76 -8.32
N ALA A 483 1.87 -2.83 -7.25
CA ALA A 483 2.94 -3.79 -7.07
C ALA A 483 3.05 -4.18 -5.60
N THR A 484 3.73 -5.28 -5.30
CA THR A 484 3.92 -5.78 -3.94
C THR A 484 5.38 -6.20 -3.72
N SER A 485 5.83 -6.11 -2.48
CA SER A 485 7.13 -6.59 -2.06
C SER A 485 7.05 -7.20 -0.66
N MET A 486 8.06 -7.98 -0.27
CA MET A 486 8.10 -8.62 1.04
C MET A 486 8.18 -7.63 2.21
N HIS A 487 8.69 -6.41 1.99
CA HIS A 487 8.69 -5.33 2.98
C HIS A 487 7.55 -4.31 2.79
N GLY A 488 6.57 -4.63 1.92
CA GLY A 488 5.34 -3.83 1.74
C GLY A 488 5.48 -2.65 0.78
N GLN A 489 4.47 -1.77 0.79
CA GLN A 489 4.34 -0.69 -0.21
C GLN A 489 5.41 0.42 -0.11
N VAL A 490 6.01 0.62 1.05
CA VAL A 490 7.12 1.59 1.20
C VAL A 490 8.31 1.16 0.37
N GLU A 491 8.61 -0.14 0.37
CA GLU A 491 9.67 -0.68 -0.47
C GLU A 491 9.32 -0.61 -1.96
N VAL A 492 8.05 -0.84 -2.31
CA VAL A 492 7.58 -0.65 -3.69
C VAL A 492 7.74 0.81 -4.14
N PHE A 493 7.46 1.77 -3.25
CA PHE A 493 7.67 3.19 -3.52
C PHE A 493 9.17 3.52 -3.72
N ASP A 494 10.02 3.10 -2.79
CA ASP A 494 11.45 3.37 -2.86
C ASP A 494 12.11 2.63 -4.04
N ASP A 495 11.64 1.42 -4.37
CA ASP A 495 12.02 0.70 -5.59
C ASP A 495 11.66 1.51 -6.84
N SER A 496 10.47 2.11 -6.87
CA SER A 496 10.03 2.97 -7.98
C SER A 496 10.94 4.18 -8.15
N VAL A 497 11.30 4.85 -7.05
CA VAL A 497 12.21 6.00 -7.07
C VAL A 497 13.61 5.58 -7.54
N LEU A 498 14.14 4.45 -7.05
CA LEU A 498 15.44 3.92 -7.50
C LEU A 498 15.43 3.52 -8.97
N LEU A 499 14.36 2.88 -9.46
CA LEU A 499 14.21 2.56 -10.88
C LEU A 499 14.21 3.82 -11.74
N CYS A 500 13.43 4.84 -11.37
CA CYS A 500 13.38 6.11 -12.07
C CYS A 500 14.71 6.87 -12.01
N ALA A 501 15.35 6.93 -10.85
CA ALA A 501 16.68 7.49 -10.68
C ALA A 501 17.71 6.78 -11.58
N ASN A 502 17.60 5.45 -11.75
CA ASN A 502 18.51 4.69 -12.60
C ASN A 502 18.36 5.01 -14.10
N GLN A 503 17.22 5.56 -14.52
CA GLN A 503 16.98 6.01 -15.90
C GLN A 503 17.33 7.48 -16.17
N VAL A 504 17.36 8.30 -15.11
CA VAL A 504 17.63 9.75 -15.20
C VAL A 504 19.10 10.05 -14.96
N LEU A 505 19.71 9.42 -13.94
CA LEU A 505 21.03 9.79 -13.44
C LEU A 505 22.17 9.07 -14.16
N ASP A 506 23.33 9.72 -14.24
CA ASP A 506 24.60 9.06 -14.53
C ASP A 506 24.92 8.01 -13.43
N ASP A 507 25.61 6.93 -13.81
CA ASP A 507 25.90 5.81 -12.90
C ASP A 507 26.64 6.24 -11.62
N GLN A 508 27.53 7.24 -11.70
CA GLN A 508 28.28 7.72 -10.55
C GLN A 508 27.39 8.52 -9.59
N ILE A 509 26.52 9.38 -10.13
CA ILE A 509 25.53 10.13 -9.34
C ILE A 509 24.52 9.16 -8.72
N TYR A 510 24.03 8.20 -9.50
CA TYR A 510 23.13 7.16 -9.05
C TYR A 510 23.70 6.37 -7.87
N LEU A 511 24.95 5.93 -7.96
CA LEU A 511 25.61 5.21 -6.87
C LEU A 511 25.83 6.09 -5.64
N THR A 512 26.13 7.39 -5.82
CA THR A 512 26.23 8.34 -4.70
C THR A 512 24.88 8.54 -4.00
N PHE A 513 23.81 8.65 -4.78
CA PHE A 513 22.43 8.73 -4.28
C PHE A 513 22.04 7.46 -3.53
N THR A 514 22.33 6.29 -4.09
CA THR A 514 22.10 4.99 -3.46
C THR A 514 22.94 4.83 -2.19
N GLU A 515 24.22 5.24 -2.19
CA GLU A 515 25.10 5.24 -1.00
C GLU A 515 24.51 6.09 0.12
N CYS A 516 23.98 7.28 -0.19
CA CYS A 516 23.29 8.13 0.79
C CYS A 516 22.11 7.37 1.44
N PHE A 517 21.25 6.78 0.60
CA PHE A 517 20.04 6.09 1.04
C PHE A 517 20.36 4.91 1.95
N VAL A 518 21.27 4.03 1.53
CA VAL A 518 21.59 2.79 2.28
C VAL A 518 22.45 3.02 3.52
N THR A 519 23.18 4.15 3.61
CA THR A 519 24.14 4.38 4.71
C THR A 519 23.51 5.04 5.92
N ASN A 520 22.58 5.97 5.71
CA ASN A 520 22.13 6.87 6.77
C ASN A 520 20.73 6.55 7.32
N SER A 521 20.05 5.55 6.75
CA SER A 521 18.63 5.29 7.04
C SER A 521 17.81 6.57 6.96
N TYR A 522 18.14 7.41 5.97
CA TYR A 522 17.40 8.60 5.60
C TYR A 522 16.21 8.17 4.75
N HIS A 523 15.16 9.01 4.70
CA HIS A 523 14.13 8.83 3.68
C HIS A 523 14.78 9.04 2.32
N ILE A 524 14.33 8.29 1.31
CA ILE A 524 14.87 8.43 -0.04
C ILE A 524 14.79 9.89 -0.53
N GLN A 525 13.76 10.61 -0.08
CA GLN A 525 13.55 12.03 -0.33
C GLN A 525 14.65 12.94 0.24
N ASP A 526 15.15 12.68 1.46
CA ASP A 526 16.25 13.45 2.05
C ASP A 526 17.51 13.30 1.20
N CYS A 527 17.76 12.09 0.69
CA CYS A 527 18.89 11.83 -0.19
C CYS A 527 18.71 12.47 -1.58
N MET A 528 17.48 12.60 -2.07
CA MET A 528 17.21 13.37 -3.29
C MET A 528 17.60 14.83 -3.08
N ASP A 529 17.27 15.42 -1.93
CA ASP A 529 17.59 16.82 -1.63
C ASP A 529 19.08 17.06 -1.33
N LEU A 530 19.77 16.06 -0.77
CA LEU A 530 21.19 16.14 -0.46
C LEU A 530 22.10 15.92 -1.67
N VAL A 531 21.69 15.05 -2.61
CA VAL A 531 22.57 14.57 -3.70
C VAL A 531 22.21 15.17 -5.06
N LEU A 532 20.92 15.42 -5.32
CA LEU A 532 20.44 15.72 -6.66
C LEU A 532 20.21 17.22 -6.88
N SER A 533 20.35 17.66 -8.13
CA SER A 533 19.91 18.98 -8.55
C SER A 533 18.38 19.08 -8.61
N GLY A 534 17.83 20.30 -8.56
CA GLY A 534 16.39 20.51 -8.67
C GLY A 534 15.77 19.98 -9.97
N SER A 535 16.50 20.00 -11.09
CA SER A 535 16.04 19.42 -12.36
C SER A 535 16.00 17.88 -12.31
N GLU A 536 17.04 17.24 -11.76
CA GLU A 536 17.08 15.77 -11.63
C GLU A 536 15.98 15.27 -10.70
N LYS A 537 15.78 15.96 -9.55
CA LYS A 537 14.70 15.66 -8.61
C LYS A 537 13.34 15.67 -9.30
N ASN A 538 13.04 16.73 -10.05
CA ASN A 538 11.76 16.87 -10.76
C ASN A 538 11.55 15.75 -11.78
N GLU A 539 12.58 15.38 -12.54
CA GLU A 539 12.47 14.30 -13.54
C GLU A 539 12.23 12.93 -12.92
N ILE A 540 12.87 12.64 -11.79
CA ILE A 540 12.66 11.38 -11.05
C ILE A 540 11.25 11.31 -10.48
N LEU A 541 10.76 12.42 -9.90
CA LEU A 541 9.40 12.49 -9.36
C LEU A 541 8.35 12.31 -10.47
N MET A 542 8.54 12.95 -11.63
CA MET A 542 7.67 12.76 -12.80
C MET A 542 7.70 11.32 -13.32
N CYS A 543 8.87 10.68 -13.38
CA CYS A 543 8.95 9.27 -13.73
C CYS A 543 8.22 8.37 -12.72
N THR A 544 8.38 8.67 -11.42
CA THR A 544 7.80 7.87 -10.33
C THR A 544 6.26 7.92 -10.36
N SER A 545 5.68 9.06 -10.73
CA SER A 545 4.23 9.19 -10.91
C SER A 545 3.71 8.49 -12.17
N ASP A 546 4.45 8.57 -13.29
CA ASP A 546 3.90 8.23 -14.61
C ASP A 546 4.26 6.81 -15.08
N GLU A 547 5.48 6.34 -14.76
CA GLU A 547 6.08 5.15 -15.39
C GLU A 547 6.52 4.07 -14.37
N SER A 548 6.43 4.33 -13.07
CA SER A 548 6.91 3.43 -12.00
C SER A 548 6.40 2.00 -12.14
N TYR A 549 5.09 1.82 -12.30
CA TYR A 549 4.46 0.50 -12.45
C TYR A 549 5.00 -0.26 -13.67
N LYS A 550 5.17 0.43 -14.81
CA LYS A 550 5.71 -0.17 -16.02
C LYS A 550 7.16 -0.60 -15.82
N LEU A 551 7.99 0.25 -15.21
CA LEU A 551 9.38 -0.09 -14.90
C LEU A 551 9.47 -1.31 -13.96
N ILE A 552 8.62 -1.38 -12.93
CA ILE A 552 8.52 -2.56 -12.05
C ILE A 552 8.16 -3.80 -12.86
N ASN A 553 7.15 -3.72 -13.73
CA ASN A 553 6.72 -4.85 -14.54
C ASN A 553 7.81 -5.33 -15.52
N GLU A 554 8.55 -4.40 -16.13
CA GLU A 554 9.71 -4.72 -16.98
C GLU A 554 10.84 -5.41 -16.20
N GLN A 555 11.16 -4.95 -14.98
CA GLN A 555 12.18 -5.59 -14.15
C GLN A 555 11.73 -6.95 -13.59
N PHE A 556 10.45 -7.09 -13.26
CA PHE A 556 9.87 -8.36 -12.85
C PHE A 556 9.99 -9.40 -13.97
N ASP A 557 9.62 -9.05 -15.20
CA ASP A 557 9.75 -9.92 -16.37
C ASP A 557 11.22 -10.30 -16.63
N LEU A 558 12.15 -9.34 -16.52
CA LEU A 558 13.59 -9.60 -16.62
C LEU A 558 14.05 -10.60 -15.54
N ASN A 559 13.67 -10.40 -14.29
CA ASN A 559 14.08 -11.28 -13.20
C ASN A 559 13.44 -12.67 -13.29
N ASP A 560 12.14 -12.76 -13.54
CA ASP A 560 11.38 -14.02 -13.56
C ASP A 560 11.74 -14.88 -14.78
N LYS A 561 11.82 -14.28 -15.97
CA LYS A 561 11.96 -15.03 -17.23
C LYS A 561 13.40 -15.23 -17.68
N ILE A 562 14.32 -14.32 -17.33
CA ILE A 562 15.69 -14.32 -17.85
C ILE A 562 16.69 -14.67 -16.75
N LEU A 563 16.67 -13.95 -15.63
CA LEU A 563 17.69 -14.11 -14.58
C LEU A 563 17.38 -15.25 -13.61
N ASN A 564 16.09 -15.55 -13.40
CA ASN A 564 15.57 -16.52 -12.45
C ASN A 564 16.17 -16.38 -11.03
N SER A 565 16.40 -15.14 -10.58
CA SER A 565 16.94 -14.87 -9.25
C SER A 565 15.87 -14.98 -8.18
N ARG A 566 16.20 -15.67 -7.09
CA ARG A 566 15.39 -15.68 -5.86
C ARG A 566 16.08 -15.00 -4.68
N ASN A 567 17.31 -14.52 -4.86
CA ASN A 567 18.14 -13.96 -3.79
C ASN A 567 18.22 -12.43 -3.92
N CYS A 568 18.06 -11.75 -2.79
CA CYS A 568 18.35 -10.34 -2.65
C CYS A 568 19.66 -10.16 -1.83
N PRO A 569 20.74 -9.58 -2.39
CA PRO A 569 20.95 -9.23 -3.79
C PRO A 569 21.61 -10.35 -4.62
N THR A 570 21.48 -10.27 -5.93
CA THR A 570 22.30 -11.04 -6.88
C THR A 570 22.94 -10.12 -7.90
N MET A 571 24.23 -10.29 -8.17
CA MET A 571 24.99 -9.46 -9.12
C MET A 571 25.08 -10.14 -10.49
N TYR A 572 24.88 -9.36 -11.55
CA TYR A 572 24.88 -9.80 -12.94
C TYR A 572 25.80 -8.94 -13.80
N ILE A 573 26.46 -9.57 -14.77
CA ILE A 573 27.27 -8.87 -15.78
C ILE A 573 26.87 -9.34 -17.17
N GLY A 574 26.51 -8.39 -18.05
CA GLY A 574 26.12 -8.65 -19.44
C GLY A 574 24.61 -8.76 -19.68
N LEU A 575 24.19 -8.79 -20.96
CA LEU A 575 22.78 -8.89 -21.37
C LEU A 575 22.44 -10.15 -22.19
N ASN A 576 23.36 -10.64 -23.04
CA ASN A 576 23.12 -11.79 -23.93
C ASN A 576 23.83 -13.09 -23.48
N ASP A 577 25.02 -12.98 -22.87
CA ASP A 577 25.76 -14.06 -22.21
C ASP A 577 26.09 -13.56 -20.80
N PHE A 578 25.13 -13.63 -19.87
CA PHE A 578 25.33 -13.05 -18.54
C PHE A 578 26.03 -14.01 -17.58
N SER A 579 26.91 -13.47 -16.74
CA SER A 579 27.48 -14.19 -15.59
C SER A 579 26.74 -13.74 -14.33
N GLN A 580 26.36 -14.70 -13.50
CA GLN A 580 25.71 -14.47 -12.20
C GLN A 580 26.68 -14.70 -11.04
N PHE A 581 26.61 -13.84 -10.03
CA PHE A 581 27.30 -14.00 -8.76
C PHE A 581 26.28 -13.89 -7.62
N ASP A 582 25.94 -15.02 -7.01
CA ASP A 582 25.07 -15.07 -5.83
C ASP A 582 25.80 -14.49 -4.62
N VAL A 583 25.24 -13.43 -4.04
CA VAL A 583 25.77 -12.83 -2.82
C VAL A 583 25.21 -13.61 -1.63
N SER A 584 26.00 -14.54 -1.09
CA SER A 584 25.56 -15.34 0.06
C SER A 584 25.62 -14.55 1.37
N GLN A 585 24.63 -14.76 2.25
CA GLN A 585 24.52 -14.10 3.57
C GLN A 585 25.74 -14.32 4.49
N ASN A 586 26.52 -15.38 4.26
CA ASN A 586 27.63 -15.77 5.15
C ASN A 586 29.00 -15.20 4.74
N SER A 587 29.12 -14.59 3.57
CA SER A 587 30.37 -13.94 3.12
C SER A 587 30.12 -12.89 2.06
N LEU A 588 30.12 -11.61 2.46
CA LEU A 588 30.09 -10.48 1.53
C LEU A 588 31.35 -10.50 0.66
N PRO A 589 31.22 -10.38 -0.67
CA PRO A 589 32.37 -10.36 -1.56
C PRO A 589 33.16 -9.07 -1.33
N LYS A 590 34.47 -9.20 -1.25
CA LYS A 590 35.40 -8.08 -1.18
C LYS A 590 35.54 -7.43 -2.56
N PRO A 591 35.95 -6.16 -2.62
CA PRO A 591 36.10 -5.44 -3.89
C PRO A 591 36.97 -6.15 -4.93
N PHE A 592 38.04 -6.85 -4.52
CA PHE A 592 38.88 -7.60 -5.45
C PHE A 592 38.19 -8.85 -6.01
N GLU A 593 37.24 -9.46 -5.28
CA GLU A 593 36.47 -10.62 -5.76
C GLU A 593 35.47 -10.18 -6.84
N ILE A 594 34.85 -9.01 -6.67
CA ILE A 594 34.03 -8.37 -7.71
C ILE A 594 34.88 -8.04 -8.94
N ARG A 595 36.07 -7.44 -8.73
CA ARG A 595 37.02 -7.18 -9.82
C ARG A 595 37.35 -8.47 -10.59
N ASP A 596 37.75 -9.53 -9.90
CA ASP A 596 38.18 -10.78 -10.53
C ASP A 596 37.06 -11.41 -11.35
N PHE A 597 35.82 -11.38 -10.82
CA PHE A 597 34.63 -11.83 -11.53
C PHE A 597 34.36 -11.01 -12.79
N ILE A 598 34.45 -9.67 -12.72
CA ILE A 598 34.29 -8.80 -13.89
C ILE A 598 35.40 -9.00 -14.90
N CYS A 599 36.65 -9.14 -14.45
CA CYS A 599 37.80 -9.29 -15.34
C CYS A 599 37.79 -10.63 -16.08
N ASP A 600 37.31 -11.71 -15.44
CA ASP A 600 37.04 -12.98 -16.12
C ASP A 600 36.02 -12.79 -17.26
N PHE A 601 34.94 -12.04 -17.02
CA PHE A 601 33.96 -11.70 -18.04
C PHE A 601 34.55 -10.85 -19.18
N ILE A 602 35.30 -9.80 -18.85
CA ILE A 602 35.94 -8.88 -19.81
C ILE A 602 36.91 -9.66 -20.71
N SER A 603 37.75 -10.52 -20.13
CA SER A 603 38.74 -11.29 -20.89
C SER A 603 38.14 -12.20 -21.96
N LYS A 604 36.87 -12.61 -21.78
CA LYS A 604 36.13 -13.46 -22.71
C LYS A 604 35.35 -12.68 -23.76
N ASN A 605 34.94 -11.45 -23.45
CA ASN A 605 33.91 -10.73 -24.22
C ASN A 605 34.35 -9.36 -24.76
N VAL A 606 35.46 -8.80 -24.30
CA VAL A 606 35.96 -7.47 -24.68
C VAL A 606 37.29 -7.61 -25.43
N LYS A 607 37.39 -6.97 -26.60
CA LYS A 607 38.61 -7.00 -27.42
C LYS A 607 39.68 -6.00 -26.98
N ASP A 608 39.26 -4.92 -26.33
CA ASP A 608 40.15 -3.88 -25.82
C ASP A 608 40.72 -4.27 -24.46
N LYS A 609 41.99 -3.91 -24.21
CA LYS A 609 42.66 -4.16 -22.94
C LYS A 609 42.12 -3.23 -21.86
N VAL A 610 41.70 -3.79 -20.73
CA VAL A 610 41.33 -3.06 -19.51
C VAL A 610 42.49 -3.24 -18.51
N PRO A 611 43.31 -2.21 -18.23
CA PRO A 611 44.56 -2.35 -17.48
C PRO A 611 44.42 -3.01 -16.10
N GLU A 612 43.30 -2.78 -15.43
CA GLU A 612 43.00 -3.35 -14.11
C GLU A 612 42.64 -4.84 -14.14
N CYS A 613 42.45 -5.40 -15.34
CA CYS A 613 42.18 -6.82 -15.60
C CYS A 613 43.37 -7.58 -16.19
N GLU A 614 44.54 -6.94 -16.34
CA GLU A 614 45.77 -7.53 -16.90
C GLU A 614 46.80 -7.96 -15.85
#